data_AF-A0AA39RLV2-F1
#
_entry.id   AF-A0AA39RLV2-F1
#
_cell.length_a   1.000
_cell.length_b   1.000
_cell.length_c   1.000
_cell.angle_alpha   90.00
_cell.angle_beta   90.00
_cell.angle_gamma   90.00
#
_symmetry.space_group_name_H-M   'P 1'
#
loop_
_entity.id
_entity.type
_entity.pdbx_description
1 polymer ?
#
loop_
_entity_poly.entity_id
_entity_poly.type
_entity_poly.pdbx_seq_one_letter_code
_entity_poly.pdbx_strand_id
1 'polypeptide(L)'
;MLHHFQGHVWPWSRGGLYHSRIPHPCRHIVVNLWKLHRDPSVWVNPTEFIPERFIIDHPKLDVRGLLFECLPFGSGRRKGPGISLALQVLHLTLARLLHTFELGTVSNATVDT
;
A
#
# COMPACT_ATOMS: atom_id res chain seq x y z
N MET A 1 27.13 26.43 -10.35
CA MET A 1 26.69 26.12 -8.97
C MET A 1 25.95 24.78 -9.02
N LEU A 2 26.70 23.68 -8.89
CA LEU A 2 26.15 22.32 -8.93
C LEU A 2 25.84 21.90 -7.49
N HIS A 3 24.57 21.81 -7.12
CA HIS A 3 24.18 21.13 -5.89
C HIS A 3 24.09 19.63 -6.15
N HIS A 4 25.02 18.90 -5.55
CA HIS A 4 24.96 17.46 -5.35
C HIS A 4 23.64 17.11 -4.64
N PHE A 5 22.72 16.47 -5.36
CA PHE A 5 21.57 15.79 -4.76
C PHE A 5 21.96 14.33 -4.57
N GLN A 6 22.46 13.99 -3.38
CA GLN A 6 22.56 12.59 -2.93
C GLN A 6 21.14 12.09 -2.66
N GLY A 7 20.48 11.58 -3.69
CA GLY A 7 19.25 10.82 -3.55
C GLY A 7 19.58 9.40 -3.14
N HIS A 8 19.10 8.98 -1.96
CA HIS A 8 19.10 7.59 -1.54
C HIS A 8 18.52 6.71 -2.66
N VAL A 9 19.34 5.80 -3.17
CA VAL A 9 18.97 4.85 -4.22
C VAL A 9 18.06 3.80 -3.59
N TRP A 10 16.78 3.84 -3.93
CA TRP A 10 15.79 2.89 -3.44
C TRP A 10 16.11 1.44 -3.89
N PRO A 11 15.76 0.41 -3.08
CA PRO A 11 16.11 -1.00 -3.35
C PRO A 11 15.65 -1.54 -4.71
N TRP A 12 14.60 -0.94 -5.30
CA TRP A 12 14.02 -1.31 -6.59
C TRP A 12 14.81 -0.87 -7.82
N SER A 13 15.85 -0.04 -7.65
CA SER A 13 16.78 0.36 -8.71
C SER A 13 17.51 -0.81 -9.37
N ARG A 14 17.54 -1.99 -8.73
CA ARG A 14 18.17 -3.21 -9.25
C ARG A 14 17.20 -4.16 -9.95
N GLY A 15 15.92 -3.82 -10.07
CA GLY A 15 14.96 -4.54 -10.91
C GLY A 15 15.12 -4.09 -12.36
N GLY A 16 15.37 -5.03 -13.27
CA GLY A 16 15.76 -4.80 -14.68
C GLY A 16 14.83 -3.96 -15.57
N LEU A 17 13.76 -3.39 -15.01
CA LEU A 17 12.83 -2.48 -15.68
C LEU A 17 13.37 -1.06 -15.83
N TYR A 18 14.31 -0.61 -14.99
CA TYR A 18 14.79 0.78 -15.08
C TYR A 18 15.64 1.07 -16.33
N HIS A 19 16.23 0.04 -16.94
CA HIS A 19 17.00 0.11 -18.19
C HIS A 19 16.31 -0.53 -19.40
N SER A 20 15.15 -1.16 -19.23
CA SER A 20 14.44 -1.72 -20.38
C SER A 20 13.57 -0.67 -21.05
N ARG A 21 13.81 -0.48 -22.35
CA ARG A 21 12.97 0.35 -23.21
C ARG A 21 11.62 -0.35 -23.37
N ILE A 22 10.55 0.30 -22.92
CA ILE A 22 9.19 -0.15 -23.19
C ILE A 22 8.89 0.16 -24.68
N PRO A 23 8.69 -0.85 -25.55
CA PRO A 23 8.41 -0.62 -26.96
C PRO A 23 7.08 0.11 -27.14
N HIS A 24 6.96 0.95 -28.17
CA HIS A 24 5.71 1.62 -28.50
C HIS A 24 5.07 0.96 -29.74
N PRO A 25 3.76 0.68 -29.73
CA PRO A 25 2.80 0.94 -28.65
C PRO A 25 2.65 -0.25 -27.67
N CYS A 26 3.18 -0.14 -26.45
CA CYS A 26 2.79 -1.02 -25.35
C CYS A 26 1.43 -0.57 -24.80
N ARG A 27 0.39 -1.34 -25.13
CA ARG A 27 -0.98 -1.06 -24.66
C ARG A 27 -1.27 -1.55 -23.25
N HIS A 28 -0.62 -2.62 -22.79
CA HIS A 28 -0.95 -3.27 -21.52
C HIS A 28 0.27 -3.26 -20.59
N ILE A 29 0.14 -2.56 -19.47
CA ILE A 29 1.08 -2.57 -18.36
C ILE A 29 0.29 -2.98 -17.13
N VAL A 30 0.75 -4.04 -16.46
CA VAL A 30 0.13 -4.54 -15.22
C VAL A 30 1.05 -4.22 -14.06
N VAL A 31 0.52 -3.54 -13.06
CA VAL A 31 1.25 -3.25 -11.82
C VAL A 31 0.92 -4.33 -10.81
N ASN A 32 1.94 -5.04 -10.32
CA ASN A 32 1.77 -6.08 -9.31
C ASN A 32 1.75 -5.47 -7.90
N LEU A 33 0.59 -4.96 -7.49
CA LEU A 33 0.38 -4.38 -6.15
C LEU A 33 0.52 -5.43 -5.04
N TRP A 34 0.17 -6.69 -5.31
CA TRP A 34 0.30 -7.77 -4.33
C TRP A 34 1.76 -7.97 -3.89
N LYS A 35 2.69 -8.00 -4.86
CA LYS A 35 4.12 -8.10 -4.60
C LYS A 35 4.63 -6.85 -3.87
N LEU A 36 4.14 -5.66 -4.23
CA LEU A 36 4.54 -4.41 -3.59
C LEU A 36 4.14 -4.38 -2.11
N HIS A 37 2.90 -4.75 -1.78
CA HIS A 37 2.40 -4.74 -0.39
C HIS A 37 2.99 -5.88 0.47
N ARG A 38 3.70 -6.84 -0.14
CA ARG A 38 4.32 -7.98 0.56
C ARG A 38 5.83 -8.06 0.37
N ASP A 39 6.45 -6.99 -0.10
CA ASP A 39 7.90 -7.00 -0.27
C ASP A 39 8.61 -7.00 1.09
N PRO A 40 9.37 -8.06 1.44
CA PRO A 40 10.13 -8.10 2.69
C PRO A 40 11.22 -7.04 2.77
N SER A 41 11.59 -6.38 1.66
CA SER A 41 12.54 -5.25 1.70
C SER A 41 11.93 -3.95 2.23
N VAL A 42 10.59 -3.86 2.23
CA VAL A 42 9.82 -2.70 2.70
C VAL A 42 9.10 -3.03 4.02
N TRP A 43 8.54 -4.24 4.13
CA TRP A 43 7.69 -4.63 5.25
C TRP A 43 8.34 -5.76 6.06
N VAL A 44 8.57 -5.53 7.36
CA VAL A 44 8.95 -6.59 8.31
C VAL A 44 7.77 -7.58 8.44
N ASN A 45 7.98 -8.89 8.39
CA ASN A 45 6.90 -9.89 8.43
C ASN A 45 5.71 -9.56 7.50
N PRO A 46 5.90 -9.51 6.17
CA PRO A 46 4.93 -8.97 5.21
C PRO A 46 3.61 -9.74 5.11
N THR A 47 3.56 -10.97 5.64
CA THR A 47 2.38 -11.84 5.63
C THR A 47 1.57 -11.76 6.91
N GLU A 48 2.09 -11.13 7.96
CA GLU A 48 1.43 -11.00 9.26
C GLU A 48 0.57 -9.72 9.31
N PHE A 49 -0.61 -9.83 9.91
CA PHE A 49 -1.47 -8.68 10.16
C PHE A 49 -1.00 -7.94 11.41
N ILE A 50 -0.20 -6.88 11.21
CA ILE A 50 0.34 -6.05 12.29
C ILE A 50 -0.04 -4.59 12.00
N PRO A 51 -1.16 -4.08 12.56
CA PRO A 51 -1.61 -2.70 12.34
C PRO A 51 -0.63 -1.63 12.86
N GLU A 52 0.08 -1.93 13.95
CA GLU A 52 0.93 -0.97 14.67
C GLU A 52 2.10 -0.45 13.82
N ARG A 53 2.55 -1.23 12.82
CA ARG A 53 3.61 -0.83 11.87
C ARG A 53 3.31 0.48 11.15
N PHE A 54 2.03 0.76 10.91
CA PHE A 54 1.60 1.97 10.20
C PHE A 54 1.73 3.23 11.07
N ILE A 55 1.86 3.05 12.39
CA ILE A 55 2.00 4.14 13.36
C ILE A 55 3.47 4.31 13.75
N ILE A 56 4.17 3.21 13.99
CA ILE A 56 5.54 3.21 14.54
C ILE A 56 6.58 3.33 13.42
N ASP A 57 6.55 2.40 12.46
CA ASP A 57 7.61 2.26 11.46
C ASP A 57 7.36 3.19 10.25
N HIS A 58 6.09 3.44 9.92
CA HIS A 58 5.68 4.25 8.77
C HIS A 58 4.74 5.42 9.15
N PRO A 59 5.10 6.31 10.09
CA PRO A 59 4.21 7.37 10.59
C PRO A 59 3.81 8.41 9.54
N LYS A 60 4.56 8.47 8.42
CA LYS A 60 4.28 9.37 7.30
C LYS A 60 3.47 8.72 6.19
N LEU A 61 3.13 7.42 6.32
CA LEU A 61 2.45 6.68 5.26
C LEU A 61 1.16 7.38 4.84
N ASP A 62 1.08 7.71 3.55
CA ASP A 62 -0.10 8.33 2.97
C ASP A 62 -0.75 7.37 1.97
N VAL A 63 -1.87 6.80 2.39
CA VAL A 63 -2.73 5.94 1.56
C VAL A 63 -3.29 6.66 0.33
N ARG A 64 -3.16 7.99 0.24
CA ARG A 64 -3.52 8.82 -0.93
C ARG A 64 -2.55 8.74 -2.11
N GLY A 65 -1.51 7.92 -1.98
CA GLY A 65 -0.61 7.56 -3.06
C GLY A 65 0.54 8.54 -3.25
N LEU A 66 0.86 9.35 -2.22
CA LEU A 66 2.09 10.14 -2.17
C LEU A 66 3.32 9.28 -1.82
N LEU A 67 3.12 8.19 -1.08
CA LEU A 67 4.17 7.23 -0.74
C LEU A 67 3.86 5.89 -1.39
N PHE A 68 4.85 5.34 -2.08
CA PHE A 68 4.69 4.14 -2.91
C PHE A 68 4.78 2.82 -2.13
N GLU A 69 4.87 2.88 -0.81
CA GLU A 69 4.91 1.70 0.06
C GLU A 69 3.52 1.05 0.14
N CYS A 70 2.45 1.85 0.19
CA CYS A 70 1.07 1.38 0.26
C CYS A 70 0.18 2.14 -0.74
N LEU A 71 -0.37 1.40 -1.71
CA LEU A 71 -1.15 1.96 -2.83
C LEU A 71 -2.52 1.25 -2.99
N PRO A 72 -3.42 1.35 -2.00
CA PRO A 72 -4.71 0.66 -2.03
C PRO A 72 -5.61 1.12 -3.18
N PHE A 73 -5.44 2.37 -3.63
CA PHE A 73 -6.17 2.96 -4.77
C PHE A 73 -5.26 3.27 -5.96
N GLY A 74 -4.04 2.72 -6.00
CA GLY A 74 -3.03 3.08 -6.99
C GLY A 74 -2.48 4.50 -6.80
N SER A 75 -1.78 5.01 -7.83
CA SER A 75 -1.18 6.36 -7.82
C SER A 75 -1.19 6.97 -9.23
N GLY A 76 -0.80 8.25 -9.32
CA GLY A 76 -0.69 8.99 -10.57
C GLY A 76 -2.02 9.26 -11.28
N ARG A 77 -1.99 9.34 -12.62
CA ARG A 77 -3.14 9.71 -13.46
C ARG A 77 -4.27 8.68 -13.50
N ARG A 78 -4.02 7.45 -13.01
CA ARG A 78 -4.97 6.34 -13.00
C ARG A 78 -5.38 5.92 -11.58
N LYS A 79 -5.06 6.74 -10.58
CA LYS A 79 -5.50 6.50 -9.20
C LYS A 79 -7.02 6.47 -9.10
N GLY A 80 -7.54 5.62 -8.24
CA GLY A 80 -8.97 5.51 -7.96
C GLY A 80 -9.54 6.85 -7.47
N PRO A 81 -10.59 7.40 -8.11
CA PRO A 81 -11.15 8.69 -7.70
C PRO A 81 -11.91 8.60 -6.36
N GLY A 82 -12.30 7.40 -5.94
CA GLY A 82 -13.12 7.15 -4.75
C GLY A 82 -12.36 7.11 -3.42
N ILE A 83 -11.07 7.42 -3.38
CA ILE A 83 -10.26 7.27 -2.18
C ILE A 83 -10.78 8.06 -0.98
N SER A 84 -11.14 9.33 -1.16
CA SER A 84 -11.61 10.18 -0.06
C SER A 84 -12.93 9.65 0.52
N LEU A 85 -13.85 9.23 -0.35
CA LEU A 85 -15.12 8.64 0.04
C LEU A 85 -14.89 7.32 0.79
N ALA A 86 -14.04 6.43 0.25
CA ALA A 86 -13.74 5.15 0.85
C ALA A 86 -13.17 5.31 2.27
N LEU A 87 -12.24 6.24 2.48
CA LEU A 87 -11.70 6.52 3.81
C LEU A 87 -12.77 7.05 4.77
N GLN A 88 -13.64 7.95 4.33
CA GLN A 88 -14.73 8.47 5.16
C GLN A 88 -15.72 7.38 5.57
N VAL A 89 -16.16 6.57 4.60
CA VAL A 89 -17.10 5.46 4.84
C VAL A 89 -16.45 4.41 5.72
N LEU A 90 -15.20 4.04 5.47
CA LEU A 90 -14.47 3.06 6.28
C LEU A 90 -14.37 3.51 7.73
N HIS A 91 -13.93 4.74 7.99
CA HIS A 91 -13.81 5.26 9.35
C HIS A 91 -15.17 5.32 10.06
N LEU A 92 -16.21 5.82 9.38
CA LEU A 92 -17.54 5.94 9.99
C LEU A 92 -18.13 4.56 10.29
N THR A 93 -18.05 3.63 9.35
CA THR A 93 -18.59 2.28 9.51
C THR A 93 -17.84 1.54 10.61
N LEU A 94 -16.50 1.55 10.61
CA LEU A 94 -15.73 0.87 11.66
C LEU A 94 -15.96 1.51 13.03
N ALA A 95 -15.96 2.83 13.14
CA ALA A 95 -16.20 3.51 14.42
C ALA A 95 -17.59 3.18 14.98
N ARG A 96 -18.62 3.12 14.12
CA ARG A 96 -19.96 2.72 14.56
C ARG A 96 -20.01 1.26 14.99
N LEU A 97 -19.48 0.35 14.17
CA LEU A 97 -19.52 -1.08 14.47
C LEU A 97 -18.78 -1.42 15.76
N LEU A 98 -17.55 -0.91 15.92
CA LEU A 98 -16.73 -1.18 17.10
C LEU A 98 -17.26 -0.49 18.37
N HIS A 99 -17.98 0.62 18.23
CA HIS A 99 -18.58 1.30 19.38
C HIS A 99 -19.85 0.58 19.88
N THR A 100 -20.65 0.00 18.98
CA THR A 100 -21.96 -0.58 19.35
C THR A 100 -21.97 -2.09 19.47
N PHE A 101 -21.01 -2.80 18.87
CA PHE A 101 -20.99 -4.26 18.83
C PHE A 101 -19.64 -4.82 19.27
N GLU A 102 -19.71 -5.96 19.97
CA GLU A 102 -18.56 -6.84 20.19
C GLU A 102 -18.57 -7.91 19.09
N LEU A 103 -17.49 -7.97 18.30
CA LEU A 103 -17.38 -8.88 17.16
C LEU A 103 -16.60 -10.14 17.58
N GLY A 104 -17.15 -11.30 17.23
CA GLY A 104 -16.53 -12.60 17.48
C GLY A 104 -16.95 -13.64 16.44
N THR A 105 -16.32 -14.80 16.46
CA THR A 105 -16.70 -15.91 15.59
C THR A 105 -17.87 -16.69 16.21
N VAL A 106 -18.73 -17.24 15.35
CA VAL A 106 -19.84 -18.08 15.83
C VAL A 106 -19.24 -19.35 16.44
N SER A 107 -19.52 -19.58 17.73
CA SER A 107 -19.08 -20.77 18.47
C SER A 107 -17.57 -21.05 18.45
N ASN A 108 -16.71 -20.02 18.33
CA ASN A 108 -15.27 -20.17 18.17
C ASN A 108 -14.86 -21.08 16.99
N ALA A 109 -15.70 -21.14 15.95
CA ALA A 109 -15.39 -21.90 14.75
C ALA A 109 -14.12 -21.37 14.06
N THR A 110 -13.39 -22.28 13.43
CA THR A 110 -12.21 -21.95 12.63
C THR A 110 -12.63 -21.10 11.44
N VAL A 111 -11.92 -20.00 11.22
CA VAL A 111 -12.06 -19.14 10.04
C VAL A 111 -10.88 -19.44 9.13
N ASP A 112 -11.14 -19.57 7.83
CA ASP A 112 -10.06 -19.69 6.84
C ASP A 112 -9.20 -18.43 6.90
N THR A 113 -7.94 -18.60 7.29
CA THR A 113 -6.94 -17.54 7.49
C THR A 113 -5.80 -17.65 6.49
#